data_AF-A0A3D1J830-F1
#
_entry.id   AF-A0A3D1J830-F1
#
_cell.length_a   1.000
_cell.length_b   1.000
_cell.length_c   1.000
_cell.angle_alpha   90.00
_cell.angle_beta   90.00
_cell.angle_gamma   90.00
#
_symmetry.space_group_name_H-M   'P 1'
#
loop_
_entity.id
_entity.type
_entity.pdbx_description
1 polymer ?
#
loop_
_entity_poly.entity_id
_entity_poly.type
_entity_poly.pdbx_seq_one_letter_code
_entity_poly.pdbx_strand_id
1 'polypeptide(L)'
;TLNQAHQVIDQIEHDFFTQLQVELVCHLDPVPIHDPHYRQLRQAVKRLLRMIDPQLRMHDFRVSGEKIYFDLVIPNEALYPDAAIRQMMQEKMTEELGNYVVEITFDHSYLL
;
A
#
# COMPACT_ATOMS: atom_id res chain seq x y z
N THR A 1 -19.67 -7.59 5.64
CA THR A 1 -20.08 -7.02 4.34
C THR A 1 -19.72 -5.55 4.30
N LEU A 2 -19.76 -4.88 3.15
CA LEU A 2 -19.46 -3.43 3.06
C LEU A 2 -20.38 -2.62 3.98
N ASN A 3 -21.67 -2.96 4.02
CA ASN A 3 -22.65 -2.30 4.89
C ASN A 3 -22.32 -2.46 6.39
N GLN A 4 -21.81 -3.62 6.81
CA GLN A 4 -21.39 -3.82 8.20
C GLN A 4 -20.15 -2.98 8.54
N ALA A 5 -19.22 -2.82 7.58
CA ALA A 5 -18.05 -1.97 7.79
C ALA A 5 -18.46 -0.49 7.92
N HIS A 6 -19.41 -0.01 7.11
CA HIS A 6 -19.99 1.33 7.28
C HIS A 6 -20.62 1.51 8.66
N GLN A 7 -21.47 0.57 9.12
CA GLN A 7 -22.09 0.67 10.44
C GLN A 7 -21.08 0.77 11.59
N VAL A 8 -19.97 0.03 11.49
CA VAL A 8 -18.90 0.09 12.50
C VAL A 8 -18.19 1.44 12.45
N ILE A 9 -17.90 1.97 11.26
CA ILE A 9 -17.26 3.27 11.09
C ILE A 9 -18.15 4.40 11.63
N ASP A 10 -19.42 4.42 11.25
CA ASP A 10 -20.38 5.43 11.70
C ASP A 10 -20.47 5.44 13.25
N GLN A 11 -20.43 4.25 13.87
CA GLN A 11 -20.43 4.13 15.33
C GLN A 11 -19.15 4.68 15.96
N ILE A 12 -17.99 4.42 15.37
CA ILE A 12 -16.71 4.97 15.85
C ILE A 12 -16.73 6.49 15.77
N GLU A 13 -17.16 7.07 14.65
CA GLU A 13 -17.27 8.53 14.49
C GLU A 13 -18.21 9.13 15.55
N HIS A 14 -19.36 8.50 15.78
CA HIS A 14 -20.33 8.93 16.80
C HIS A 14 -19.75 8.88 18.23
N ASP A 15 -19.03 7.81 18.57
CA ASP A 15 -18.45 7.64 19.90
C ASP A 15 -17.37 8.70 20.18
N PHE A 16 -16.53 9.01 19.19
CA PHE A 16 -15.51 10.07 19.33
C PHE A 16 -16.14 11.45 19.50
N PHE A 17 -17.19 11.75 18.73
CA PHE A 17 -17.90 13.01 18.88
C PHE A 17 -18.55 13.15 20.26
N THR A 18 -19.29 12.13 20.71
CA THR A 18 -20.05 12.19 21.95
C THR A 18 -19.17 12.16 23.20
N GLN A 19 -18.12 11.34 23.21
CA GLN A 19 -17.29 11.12 24.41
C GLN A 19 -16.11 12.09 24.49
N LEU A 20 -15.55 12.48 23.36
CA LEU A 20 -14.31 13.27 23.31
C LEU A 20 -14.50 14.67 22.71
N GLN A 21 -15.69 14.99 22.17
CA GLN A 21 -15.96 16.23 21.43
C GLN A 21 -14.99 16.43 20.25
N VAL A 22 -14.61 15.33 19.60
CA VAL A 22 -13.75 15.31 18.41
C VAL A 22 -14.58 14.94 17.19
N GLU A 23 -14.57 15.78 16.16
CA GLU A 23 -15.10 15.42 14.84
C GLU A 23 -14.07 14.54 14.11
N LEU A 24 -14.35 13.25 14.05
CA LEU A 24 -13.57 12.25 13.32
C LEU A 24 -14.26 11.93 11.99
N VAL A 25 -13.47 11.82 10.91
CA VAL A 25 -13.95 11.36 9.60
C VAL A 25 -13.12 10.16 9.18
N CYS A 26 -13.77 9.03 8.99
CA CYS A 26 -13.18 7.77 8.61
C CYS A 26 -13.57 7.40 7.18
N HIS A 27 -12.57 7.15 6.34
CA HIS A 27 -12.79 6.71 4.96
C HIS A 27 -12.72 5.18 4.87
N LEU A 28 -13.66 4.58 4.13
CA LEU A 28 -13.64 3.17 3.75
C LEU A 28 -13.34 3.06 2.26
N ASP A 29 -12.07 2.81 1.91
CA ASP A 29 -11.68 2.65 0.52
C ASP A 29 -11.99 1.22 0.02
N PRO A 30 -12.78 1.05 -1.05
CA PRO A 30 -13.05 -0.26 -1.60
C PRO A 30 -11.80 -0.83 -2.27
N VAL A 31 -11.32 -1.97 -1.76
CA VAL A 31 -10.23 -2.72 -2.39
C VAL A 31 -10.82 -3.78 -3.34
N PRO A 32 -10.35 -3.89 -4.60
CA PRO A 32 -10.88 -4.84 -5.58
C PRO A 32 -10.39 -6.28 -5.28
N ILE A 33 -10.82 -6.84 -4.15
CA ILE A 33 -10.40 -8.17 -3.66
C ILE A 33 -10.88 -9.32 -4.55
N HIS A 34 -11.88 -9.09 -5.40
CA HIS A 34 -12.40 -10.10 -6.33
C HIS A 34 -11.71 -10.08 -7.68
N ASP A 35 -10.92 -9.05 -7.99
CA ASP A 35 -10.15 -8.96 -9.22
C ASP A 35 -8.92 -9.91 -9.13
N PRO A 36 -8.88 -11.00 -9.92
CA PRO A 36 -7.74 -11.92 -9.90
C PRO A 36 -6.44 -11.26 -10.37
N HIS A 37 -6.52 -10.34 -11.32
CA HIS A 37 -5.37 -9.64 -11.88
C HIS A 37 -4.77 -8.69 -10.85
N TYR A 38 -5.60 -7.86 -10.20
CA TYR A 38 -5.15 -6.99 -9.11
C TYR A 38 -4.47 -7.80 -7.98
N ARG A 39 -5.05 -8.94 -7.59
CA ARG A 39 -4.47 -9.81 -6.55
C ARG A 39 -3.13 -10.40 -6.97
N GLN A 40 -3.01 -10.84 -8.22
CA GLN A 40 -1.77 -11.38 -8.76
C GLN A 40 -0.66 -10.32 -8.74
N LEU A 41 -0.94 -9.12 -9.24
CA LEU A 41 0.02 -8.01 -9.21
C LEU A 41 0.43 -7.66 -7.78
N ARG A 42 -0.54 -7.53 -6.86
CA ARG A 42 -0.27 -7.23 -5.45
C ARG A 42 0.60 -8.29 -4.78
N GLN A 43 0.35 -9.57 -5.07
CA GLN A 43 1.15 -10.68 -4.52
C GLN A 43 2.56 -10.70 -5.09
N ALA A 44 2.72 -10.45 -6.40
CA ALA A 44 4.02 -10.37 -7.04
C ALA A 44 4.87 -9.26 -6.44
N VAL A 45 4.34 -8.03 -6.36
CA VAL A 45 5.04 -6.90 -5.73
C VAL A 45 5.44 -7.23 -4.29
N LYS A 46 4.53 -7.80 -3.49
CA LYS A 46 4.81 -8.19 -2.11
C LYS A 46 5.92 -9.25 -2.00
N ARG A 47 5.96 -10.21 -2.94
CA ARG A 47 7.01 -11.23 -2.99
C ARG A 47 8.36 -10.62 -3.37
N LEU A 48 8.39 -9.78 -4.40
CA LEU A 48 9.61 -9.11 -4.87
C LEU A 48 10.22 -8.21 -3.79
N LEU A 49 9.40 -7.42 -3.11
CA LEU A 49 9.85 -6.58 -1.99
C LEU A 49 10.49 -7.41 -0.87
N ARG A 50 9.89 -8.55 -0.51
CA ARG A 50 10.46 -9.48 0.48
C ARG A 50 11.79 -10.10 0.06
N MET A 51 12.00 -10.30 -1.25
CA MET A 51 13.26 -10.79 -1.78
C MET A 51 14.35 -9.72 -1.78
N ILE A 52 13.98 -8.45 -1.92
CA ILE A 52 14.91 -7.31 -1.81
C ILE A 52 15.32 -7.15 -0.35
N ASP A 53 14.35 -6.94 0.54
CA ASP A 53 14.58 -6.85 1.97
C ASP A 53 13.29 -7.22 2.73
N PRO A 54 13.33 -8.23 3.63
CA PRO A 54 12.16 -8.67 4.39
C PRO A 54 11.61 -7.63 5.36
N GLN A 55 12.34 -6.55 5.64
CA GLN A 55 11.90 -5.46 6.51
C GLN A 55 11.05 -4.42 5.77
N LEU A 56 11.10 -4.35 4.44
CA LEU A 56 10.29 -3.43 3.66
C LEU A 56 8.78 -3.70 3.84
N ARG A 57 7.99 -2.64 3.95
CA ARG A 57 6.54 -2.73 4.12
C ARG A 57 5.83 -1.89 3.06
N MET A 58 4.94 -2.53 2.32
CA MET A 58 4.13 -1.90 1.28
C MET A 58 2.76 -1.52 1.83
N HIS A 59 2.37 -0.27 1.57
CA HIS A 59 1.06 0.29 1.88
C HIS A 59 0.41 0.86 0.60
N ASP A 60 -0.90 1.07 0.64
CA ASP A 60 -1.67 1.79 -0.39
C ASP A 60 -1.41 1.40 -1.86
N PHE A 61 -1.45 0.08 -2.12
CA PHE A 61 -1.26 -0.49 -3.45
C PHE A 61 -2.46 -0.22 -4.38
N ARG A 62 -2.17 0.41 -5.52
CA ARG A 62 -3.14 0.80 -6.57
C ARG A 62 -2.63 0.42 -7.96
N VAL A 63 -3.56 0.14 -8.87
CA VAL A 63 -3.27 -0.18 -10.28
C VAL A 63 -4.16 0.68 -11.16
N SER A 64 -3.58 1.30 -12.18
CA SER A 64 -4.30 2.10 -13.19
C SER A 64 -3.71 1.85 -14.57
N GLY A 65 -4.41 1.06 -15.38
CA GLY A 65 -3.90 0.58 -16.67
C GLY A 65 -2.59 -0.20 -16.48
N GLU A 66 -1.53 0.24 -17.15
CA GLU A 66 -0.18 -0.36 -17.06
C GLU A 66 0.70 0.29 -15.97
N LYS A 67 0.11 1.05 -15.06
CA LYS A 67 0.84 1.71 -13.96
C LYS A 67 0.47 1.11 -12.62
N ILE A 68 1.49 0.85 -11.82
CA ILE A 68 1.37 0.33 -10.46
C ILE A 68 1.92 1.38 -9.50
N TYR A 69 1.15 1.68 -8.47
CA TYR A 69 1.48 2.67 -7.45
C TYR A 69 1.43 2.01 -6.08
N PHE A 70 2.39 2.31 -5.22
CA PHE A 70 2.33 1.95 -3.81
C PHE A 70 3.29 2.80 -2.98
N ASP A 71 3.01 2.83 -1.68
CA ASP A 71 3.88 3.46 -0.70
C ASP A 71 4.76 2.39 -0.06
N LEU A 72 6.03 2.73 0.15
CA LEU A 72 7.03 1.82 0.70
C LEU A 72 7.68 2.43 1.92
N VAL A 73 7.44 1.82 3.07
CA VAL A 73 8.11 2.18 4.32
C VAL A 73 9.49 1.53 4.35
N ILE A 74 10.51 2.35 4.50
CA ILE A 74 11.91 1.93 4.60
C ILE A 74 12.34 1.99 6.08
N PRO A 75 12.83 0.88 6.67
CA PRO A 75 13.41 0.91 8.01
C PRO A 75 14.64 1.80 8.08
N ASN A 76 14.85 2.49 9.20
CA ASN A 76 15.97 3.41 9.42
C ASN A 76 17.38 2.82 9.20
N GLU A 77 17.52 1.49 9.29
CA GLU A 77 18.78 0.76 9.10
C GLU A 77 19.00 0.30 7.65
N ALA A 78 18.04 0.54 6.75
CA ALA A 78 18.14 0.10 5.37
C ALA A 78 19.24 0.86 4.63
N LEU A 79 20.16 0.11 4.03
CA LEU A 79 21.35 0.63 3.35
C LEU A 79 21.10 1.03 1.89
N TYR A 80 19.85 0.95 1.41
CA TYR A 80 19.53 1.07 -0.01
C TYR A 80 19.00 2.46 -0.35
N PRO A 81 19.60 3.16 -1.34
CA PRO A 81 19.00 4.36 -1.89
C PRO A 81 17.65 4.04 -2.54
N ASP A 82 16.67 4.92 -2.38
CA ASP A 82 15.34 4.84 -3.01
C ASP A 82 15.42 4.53 -4.52
N ALA A 83 16.36 5.16 -5.22
CA ALA A 83 16.59 4.95 -6.64
C ALA A 83 16.99 3.49 -6.97
N ALA A 84 17.78 2.84 -6.11
CA ALA A 84 18.20 1.45 -6.29
C ALA A 84 17.00 0.50 -6.11
N ILE A 85 16.19 0.71 -5.07
CA ILE A 85 14.97 -0.09 -4.84
C ILE A 85 14.02 0.08 -6.02
N ARG A 86 13.81 1.32 -6.48
CA ARG A 86 12.94 1.62 -7.63
C ARG A 86 13.42 0.90 -8.89
N GLN A 87 14.71 0.97 -9.20
CA GLN A 87 15.29 0.30 -10.37
C GLN A 87 15.14 -1.23 -10.27
N MET A 88 15.53 -1.82 -9.14
CA MET A 88 15.40 -3.27 -8.93
C MET A 88 13.96 -3.75 -9.04
N MET A 89 13.01 -2.97 -8.51
CA MET A 89 11.59 -3.29 -8.62
C MET A 89 11.10 -3.19 -10.05
N GLN A 90 11.47 -2.14 -10.79
CA GLN A 90 11.10 -1.97 -12.19
C GLN A 90 11.63 -3.13 -13.05
N GLU A 91 12.91 -3.49 -12.90
CA GLU A 91 13.53 -4.60 -13.64
C GLU A 91 12.83 -5.94 -13.36
N LYS A 92 12.67 -6.30 -12.07
CA LYS A 92 12.02 -7.57 -11.68
C LYS A 92 10.56 -7.65 -12.11
N MET A 93 9.83 -6.54 -12.03
CA MET A 93 8.44 -6.48 -12.48
C MET A 93 8.34 -6.65 -14.00
N THR A 94 9.26 -6.04 -14.76
CA THR A 94 9.33 -6.21 -16.21
C THR A 94 9.64 -7.64 -16.62
N GLU A 95 10.55 -8.32 -15.92
CA GLU A 95 10.88 -9.73 -16.15
C GLU A 95 9.71 -10.67 -15.87
N GLU A 96 8.96 -10.44 -14.78
CA GLU A 96 7.92 -11.39 -14.33
C GLU A 96 6.53 -11.12 -14.92
N LEU A 97 6.17 -9.85 -15.15
CA LEU A 97 4.78 -9.44 -15.42
C LEU A 97 4.63 -8.59 -16.68
N GLY A 98 5.73 -8.25 -17.37
CA GLY A 98 5.73 -7.40 -18.56
C GLY A 98 5.84 -5.91 -18.23
N ASN A 99 5.49 -5.05 -19.19
CA ASN A 99 5.84 -3.63 -19.19
C ASN A 99 4.94 -2.76 -18.29
N TYR A 100 4.82 -3.11 -17.01
CA TYR A 100 4.25 -2.21 -16.01
C TYR A 100 5.24 -1.12 -15.64
N VAL A 101 4.75 0.11 -15.51
CA VAL A 101 5.51 1.21 -14.91
C VAL A 101 5.26 1.21 -13.40
N VAL A 102 6.34 1.09 -12.62
CA VAL A 102 6.28 1.03 -11.16
C VAL A 102 6.61 2.39 -10.56
N GLU A 103 5.63 3.01 -9.91
CA GLU A 103 5.78 4.26 -9.18
C GLU A 103 5.71 4.00 -7.68
N ILE A 104 6.80 4.32 -6.98
CA ILE A 104 6.95 4.07 -5.53
C ILE A 104 7.06 5.40 -4.80
N THR A 105 6.14 5.66 -3.87
CA THR A 105 6.33 6.72 -2.87
C THR A 105 7.15 6.12 -1.74
N PHE A 106 8.33 6.68 -1.47
CA PHE A 106 9.14 6.22 -0.36
C PHE A 106 8.77 6.98 0.89
N ASP A 107 8.31 6.24 1.89
CA ASP A 107 7.97 6.76 3.19
C ASP A 107 9.12 6.47 4.17
N HIS A 108 9.85 7.52 4.50
CA HIS A 108 10.91 7.52 5.50
C HIS A 108 10.41 8.01 6.85
N SER A 109 9.08 8.01 7.09
CA SER A 109 8.41 8.61 8.25
C SER A 109 9.18 8.37 9.55
N TYR A 110 9.90 9.42 9.93
CA TYR A 110 10.67 9.58 11.15
C TYR A 110 9.80 10.26 12.19
N LEU A 111 8.62 9.69 12.46
CA LEU A 111 7.68 10.23 13.44
C LEU A 111 7.43 9.18 14.52
N LEU A 112 8.30 9.20 15.52
CA LEU A 112 7.98 8.85 16.91
C LEU A 112 7.16 9.97 17.54
#